data_AF-A0A6M3HWG7-F1
#
_entry.id   AF-A0A6M3HWG7-F1
#
_cell.length_a   1.000
_cell.length_b   1.000
_cell.length_c   1.000
_cell.angle_alpha   90.00
_cell.angle_beta   90.00
_cell.angle_gamma   90.00
#
_symmetry.space_group_name_H-M   'P 1'
#
loop_
_entity.id
_entity.type
_entity.pdbx_description
1 polymer ?
#
loop_
_entity_poly.entity_id
_entity_poly.type
_entity_poly.pdbx_seq_one_letter_code
_entity_poly.pdbx_strand_id
1 'polypeptide(L)'
;MISFYFLKILKKVLLNGSVVLLSAIFLSGCGSSENVNKYDIVTDCRGEVCSIAVDNIDLIRYTTVLGKTIDHIIKEEPSQNSKDNIVWVINDGQYATNTQLSNHNLIECANQTCTDTSNPTGYVFDSLGLKEISVSGIIVNSNGSTQEINLSKSFSVEMGDPKITSEEIIGLFYRFTVDIEDTGISGDATFTWKVNGTQVGTGQEVEYLFPQEGVKYTVTLEVSVDDVVIATATENITTGTAGQPVLSSEQVGSDPLKWTIVADLSGTVVDNSWVKQWLIDGNVVAGETANTLTYTFPLTSLST
;
A
#
# COMPACT_ATOMS: atom_id res chain seq x y z
N MET A 1 -20.45 10.52 -60.58
CA MET A 1 -21.39 10.41 -61.70
C MET A 1 -22.76 10.84 -61.20
N ILE A 2 -23.22 12.04 -61.62
CA ILE A 2 -24.62 12.50 -61.75
C ILE A 2 -25.43 12.58 -60.43
N SER A 3 -26.29 13.56 -60.11
CA SER A 3 -26.61 14.92 -60.56
C SER A 3 -27.73 15.37 -59.59
N PHE A 4 -27.81 16.67 -59.36
CA PHE A 4 -28.91 17.41 -58.73
C PHE A 4 -30.31 16.95 -59.15
N TYR A 5 -31.31 17.11 -58.26
CA TYR A 5 -32.57 17.78 -58.61
C TYR A 5 -33.28 18.40 -57.39
N PHE A 6 -33.41 19.73 -57.45
CA PHE A 6 -34.40 20.57 -56.77
C PHE A 6 -35.82 20.22 -57.25
N LEU A 7 -36.84 20.22 -56.38
CA LEU A 7 -38.12 20.90 -56.68
C LEU A 7 -39.02 21.14 -55.46
N LYS A 8 -39.34 22.41 -55.24
CA LYS A 8 -40.40 22.96 -54.39
C LYS A 8 -41.78 22.43 -54.79
N ILE A 9 -42.65 22.13 -53.82
CA ILE A 9 -44.09 22.44 -53.93
C ILE A 9 -44.61 23.01 -52.60
N LEU A 10 -45.00 24.28 -52.66
CA LEU A 10 -45.83 24.98 -51.69
C LEU A 10 -47.29 24.53 -51.90
N LYS A 11 -48.03 24.21 -50.82
CA LYS A 11 -49.48 24.45 -50.81
C LYS A 11 -49.96 24.79 -49.39
N LYS A 12 -50.26 26.09 -49.22
CA LYS A 12 -51.06 26.64 -48.13
C LYS A 12 -52.44 25.96 -48.13
N VAL A 13 -52.85 25.45 -46.98
CA VAL A 13 -54.27 25.28 -46.64
C VAL A 13 -54.49 26.05 -45.34
N LEU A 14 -55.20 27.17 -45.44
CA LEU A 14 -55.86 27.88 -44.36
C LEU A 14 -57.30 27.34 -44.30
N LEU A 15 -57.78 26.90 -43.14
CA LEU A 15 -58.96 27.45 -42.46
C LEU A 15 -59.36 26.62 -41.22
N ASN A 16 -59.38 27.31 -40.08
CA ASN A 16 -60.39 27.31 -39.01
C ASN A 16 -60.84 25.99 -38.34
N GLY A 17 -60.47 25.88 -37.06
CA GLY A 17 -61.18 25.09 -36.05
C GLY A 17 -60.65 25.44 -34.66
N SER A 18 -61.40 26.24 -33.91
CA SER A 18 -61.11 26.67 -32.53
C SER A 18 -61.05 25.50 -31.54
N VAL A 19 -60.54 25.83 -30.34
CA VAL A 19 -60.67 25.13 -29.05
C VAL A 19 -59.50 24.21 -28.70
N VAL A 20 -58.54 24.70 -27.90
CA VAL A 20 -58.43 24.51 -26.43
C VAL A 20 -57.20 25.30 -25.95
N LEU A 21 -57.44 26.32 -25.13
CA LEU A 21 -56.44 26.80 -24.17
C LEU A 21 -56.21 25.66 -23.16
N LEU A 22 -55.08 24.99 -23.24
CA LEU A 22 -54.48 24.32 -22.09
C LEU A 22 -53.00 24.69 -22.10
N SER A 23 -52.74 25.73 -21.33
CA SER A 23 -51.48 26.03 -20.67
C SER A 23 -50.69 24.77 -20.32
N ALA A 24 -49.76 24.38 -21.18
CA ALA A 24 -48.58 23.64 -20.73
C ALA A 24 -47.68 24.67 -20.05
N ILE A 25 -48.02 25.02 -18.81
CA ILE A 25 -47.04 25.60 -17.89
C ILE A 25 -45.93 24.57 -17.81
N PHE A 26 -44.73 24.99 -18.19
CA PHE A 26 -43.48 24.28 -17.98
C PHE A 26 -43.44 23.72 -16.54
N LEU A 27 -43.67 22.42 -16.38
CA LEU A 27 -43.33 21.69 -15.15
C LEU A 27 -41.88 21.16 -15.21
N SER A 28 -41.08 21.64 -16.15
CA SER A 28 -39.63 21.42 -16.18
C SER A 28 -38.93 22.46 -15.29
N GLY A 29 -38.77 22.16 -14.01
CA GLY A 29 -37.90 22.96 -13.14
C GLY A 29 -38.46 23.20 -11.75
N CYS A 30 -38.89 22.14 -11.07
CA CYS A 30 -39.40 22.25 -9.71
C CYS A 30 -38.30 21.86 -8.69
N GLY A 31 -37.17 22.53 -8.77
CA GLY A 31 -36.10 22.47 -7.79
C GLY A 31 -34.98 23.43 -8.16
N SER A 32 -34.42 24.11 -7.17
CA SER A 32 -33.31 25.05 -7.36
C SER A 32 -31.99 24.33 -7.09
N SER A 33 -31.02 24.50 -7.99
CA SER A 33 -29.64 24.07 -7.77
C SER A 33 -28.76 25.28 -7.55
N GLU A 34 -27.90 25.23 -6.53
CA GLU A 34 -26.89 26.26 -6.27
C GLU A 34 -25.53 25.62 -6.04
N ASN A 35 -24.46 26.36 -6.42
CA ASN A 35 -23.12 26.01 -6.01
C ASN A 35 -22.90 26.59 -4.62
N VAL A 36 -22.60 25.71 -3.66
CA VAL A 36 -22.30 26.07 -2.29
C VAL A 36 -20.84 25.79 -2.04
N ASN A 37 -20.20 26.76 -1.42
CA ASN A 37 -18.84 26.64 -0.94
C ASN A 37 -18.93 26.60 0.59
N LYS A 38 -18.52 25.48 1.20
CA LYS A 38 -18.66 25.24 2.64
C LYS A 38 -17.41 24.53 3.17
N TYR A 39 -17.02 24.86 4.39
CA TYR A 39 -16.01 24.08 5.10
C TYR A 39 -16.59 22.77 5.64
N ASP A 40 -15.83 21.70 5.48
CA ASP A 40 -16.09 20.40 6.09
C ASP A 40 -14.79 19.73 6.55
N ILE A 41 -14.92 18.61 7.26
CA ILE A 41 -13.76 17.81 7.69
C ILE A 41 -13.47 16.75 6.61
N VAL A 42 -12.25 16.76 6.09
CA VAL A 42 -11.73 15.73 5.18
C VAL A 42 -10.79 14.82 5.95
N THR A 43 -10.84 13.53 5.65
CA THR A 43 -10.11 12.47 6.35
C THR A 43 -9.58 11.47 5.32
N ASP A 44 -8.28 11.17 5.35
CA ASP A 44 -7.66 10.09 4.59
C ASP A 44 -6.87 9.20 5.55
N CYS A 45 -7.21 7.92 5.62
CA CYS A 45 -6.67 6.99 6.59
C CYS A 45 -6.02 5.79 5.91
N ARG A 46 -4.89 5.34 6.46
CA ARG A 46 -4.20 4.10 6.11
C ARG A 46 -4.00 3.32 7.39
N GLY A 47 -4.82 2.29 7.60
CA GLY A 47 -4.91 1.66 8.90
C GLY A 47 -5.35 2.66 9.97
N GLU A 48 -4.62 2.68 11.08
CA GLU A 48 -4.90 3.52 12.25
C GLU A 48 -4.42 4.96 12.09
N VAL A 49 -3.56 5.25 11.10
CA VAL A 49 -3.01 6.59 10.85
C VAL A 49 -3.89 7.34 9.86
N CYS A 50 -4.31 8.54 10.25
CA CYS A 50 -5.15 9.41 9.45
C CYS A 50 -4.54 10.80 9.29
N SER A 51 -4.63 11.35 8.08
CA SER A 51 -4.54 12.79 7.83
C SER A 51 -5.93 13.40 7.90
N ILE A 52 -6.05 14.52 8.60
CA ILE A 52 -7.31 15.18 8.92
C ILE A 52 -7.16 16.66 8.62
N ALA A 53 -8.09 17.23 7.85
CA ALA A 53 -8.07 18.64 7.52
C ALA A 53 -9.47 19.25 7.56
N VAL A 54 -9.55 20.53 7.90
CA VAL A 54 -10.68 21.36 7.50
C VAL A 54 -10.40 21.85 6.10
N ASP A 55 -11.34 21.57 5.22
CA ASP A 55 -11.21 21.91 3.83
C ASP A 55 -12.44 22.61 3.28
N ASN A 56 -12.20 23.42 2.26
CA ASN A 56 -13.22 24.12 1.52
C ASN A 56 -13.77 23.20 0.42
N ILE A 57 -15.01 22.75 0.60
CA ILE A 57 -15.66 21.82 -0.31
C ILE A 57 -16.62 22.61 -1.21
N ASP A 58 -16.42 22.46 -2.52
CA ASP A 58 -17.37 22.91 -3.53
C ASP A 58 -18.42 21.80 -3.73
N LEU A 59 -19.68 22.12 -3.45
CA LEU A 59 -20.80 21.20 -3.62
C LEU A 59 -21.94 21.81 -4.43
N ILE A 60 -22.67 20.98 -5.16
CA ILE A 60 -23.96 21.36 -5.76
C ILE A 60 -25.04 20.96 -4.76
N ARG A 61 -25.79 21.95 -4.26
CA ARG A 61 -26.97 21.71 -3.45
C ARG A 61 -28.21 21.77 -4.32
N TYR A 62 -28.97 20.68 -4.34
CA TYR A 62 -30.28 20.63 -4.97
C TYR A 62 -31.39 20.68 -3.93
N THR A 63 -32.23 21.71 -3.99
CA THR A 63 -33.42 21.84 -3.15
C THR A 63 -34.65 21.44 -3.94
N THR A 64 -35.30 20.36 -3.53
CA THR A 64 -36.60 19.91 -4.08
C THR A 64 -37.71 20.92 -3.74
N VAL A 65 -38.85 20.90 -4.46
CA VAL A 65 -40.04 21.73 -4.13
C VAL A 65 -40.51 21.55 -2.68
N LEU A 66 -40.24 20.39 -2.09
CA LEU A 66 -40.63 20.05 -0.72
C LEU A 66 -39.63 20.58 0.32
N GLY A 67 -38.63 21.35 -0.11
CA GLY A 67 -37.60 21.91 0.76
C GLY A 67 -36.51 20.93 1.17
N LYS A 68 -36.53 19.68 0.68
CA LYS A 68 -35.46 18.71 0.94
C LYS A 68 -34.23 19.07 0.12
N THR A 69 -33.08 19.20 0.78
CA THR A 69 -31.77 19.46 0.18
C THR A 69 -31.01 18.14 -0.03
N ILE A 70 -30.32 18.03 -1.16
CA ILE A 70 -29.38 16.96 -1.48
C ILE A 70 -28.07 17.62 -1.91
N ASP A 71 -26.97 17.29 -1.26
CA ASP A 71 -25.65 17.87 -1.51
C ASP A 71 -24.78 16.87 -2.28
N HIS A 72 -24.15 17.30 -3.37
CA HIS A 72 -23.20 16.50 -4.15
C HIS A 72 -21.84 17.19 -4.18
N ILE A 73 -20.82 16.54 -3.62
CA ILE A 73 -19.45 17.04 -3.57
C ILE A 73 -18.85 17.05 -4.98
N ILE A 74 -18.25 18.17 -5.39
CA ILE A 74 -17.62 18.35 -6.71
C ILE A 74 -16.10 18.26 -6.59
N LYS A 75 -15.53 18.83 -5.53
CA LYS A 75 -14.08 19.00 -5.36
C LYS A 75 -13.71 19.16 -3.89
N GLU A 76 -12.58 18.57 -3.51
CA GLU A 76 -11.91 18.71 -2.21
C GLU A 76 -10.42 19.08 -2.49
N GLU A 77 -9.89 20.14 -1.87
CA GLU A 77 -8.51 20.62 -2.01
C GLU A 77 -8.01 21.30 -0.70
N PRO A 78 -7.20 20.63 0.14
CA PRO A 78 -6.91 21.08 1.51
C PRO A 78 -6.43 22.53 1.62
N SER A 79 -7.18 23.33 2.37
CA SER A 79 -6.79 24.70 2.76
C SER A 79 -5.59 24.70 3.71
N GLN A 80 -4.42 25.10 3.20
CA GLN A 80 -3.16 25.25 3.96
C GLN A 80 -3.00 26.64 4.60
N ASN A 81 -4.09 27.29 5.01
CA ASN A 81 -3.99 28.68 5.46
C ASN A 81 -3.49 28.78 6.91
N SER A 82 -2.22 29.15 7.07
CA SER A 82 -1.54 29.30 8.38
C SER A 82 -2.07 30.41 9.28
N LYS A 83 -3.16 31.08 8.90
CA LYS A 83 -3.83 32.15 9.68
C LYS A 83 -5.09 31.69 10.41
N ASP A 84 -5.52 30.46 10.20
CA ASP A 84 -6.71 29.92 10.83
C ASP A 84 -6.46 29.68 12.32
N ASN A 85 -7.51 29.88 13.14
CA ASN A 85 -7.49 29.62 14.58
C ASN A 85 -8.57 28.60 14.88
N ILE A 86 -8.23 27.33 14.72
CA ILE A 86 -9.14 26.20 14.94
C ILE A 86 -8.59 25.31 16.05
N VAL A 87 -9.50 24.56 16.69
CA VAL A 87 -9.18 23.56 17.71
C VAL A 87 -9.91 22.27 17.38
N TRP A 88 -9.14 21.21 17.17
CA TRP A 88 -9.60 19.84 16.99
C TRP A 88 -9.89 19.19 18.33
N VAL A 89 -10.97 18.42 18.36
CA VAL A 89 -11.26 17.47 19.44
C VAL A 89 -11.33 16.08 18.80
N ILE A 90 -10.27 15.32 19.04
CA ILE A 90 -10.07 13.96 18.56
C ILE A 90 -9.69 13.12 19.79
N ASN A 91 -10.38 11.99 19.97
CA ASN A 91 -10.19 11.09 21.11
C ASN A 91 -9.71 9.72 20.63
N ASP A 92 -9.37 8.86 21.59
CA ASP A 92 -9.02 7.46 21.38
C ASP A 92 -7.79 7.28 20.49
N GLY A 93 -6.72 8.02 20.80
CA GLY A 93 -5.46 7.96 20.09
C GLY A 93 -4.49 9.06 20.48
N GLN A 94 -3.54 9.34 19.59
CA GLN A 94 -2.51 10.36 19.77
C GLN A 94 -2.27 11.12 18.45
N TYR A 95 -1.75 12.34 18.53
CA TYR A 95 -1.32 13.05 17.31
C TYR A 95 -0.18 12.29 16.64
N ALA A 96 -0.30 12.13 15.31
CA ALA A 96 0.69 11.43 14.51
C ALA A 96 1.99 12.24 14.40
N THR A 97 3.06 11.57 14.00
CA THR A 97 4.27 12.24 13.51
C THR A 97 4.20 12.41 11.99
N ASN A 98 4.91 13.40 11.44
CA ASN A 98 5.06 13.50 9.98
C ASN A 98 5.76 12.28 9.37
N THR A 99 6.61 11.58 10.13
CA THR A 99 7.21 10.32 9.69
C THR A 99 6.14 9.24 9.49
N GLN A 100 5.22 9.08 10.43
CA GLN A 100 4.09 8.15 10.26
C GLN A 100 3.24 8.54 9.05
N LEU A 101 2.86 9.81 8.92
CA LEU A 101 2.07 10.26 7.77
C LEU A 101 2.78 10.00 6.43
N SER A 102 4.06 10.35 6.33
CA SER A 102 4.83 10.16 5.10
C SER A 102 5.08 8.68 4.77
N ASN A 103 5.31 7.82 5.76
CA ASN A 103 5.39 6.37 5.56
C ASN A 103 4.12 5.79 4.92
N HIS A 104 2.97 6.40 5.19
CA HIS A 104 1.66 6.05 4.65
C HIS A 104 1.23 6.87 3.43
N ASN A 105 2.13 7.73 2.88
CA ASN A 105 1.83 8.67 1.79
C ASN A 105 0.62 9.60 2.08
N LEU A 106 0.42 9.93 3.34
CA LEU A 106 -0.63 10.84 3.81
C LEU A 106 -0.13 12.29 3.84
N ILE A 107 -1.07 13.23 3.82
CA ILE A 107 -0.74 14.65 3.90
C ILE A 107 -0.20 14.96 5.29
N GLU A 108 1.03 15.49 5.31
CA GLU A 108 1.72 15.93 6.52
C GLU A 108 1.06 17.11 7.22
N CYS A 109 1.32 17.24 8.52
CA CYS A 109 0.76 18.30 9.34
C CYS A 109 1.35 19.67 9.01
N ALA A 110 0.52 20.70 9.16
CA ALA A 110 0.97 22.08 9.07
C ALA A 110 2.11 22.34 10.06
N ASN A 111 3.11 23.13 9.63
CA ASN A 111 4.28 23.47 10.43
C ASN A 111 5.12 22.26 10.92
N GLN A 112 4.98 21.10 10.28
CA GLN A 112 5.73 19.87 10.58
C GLN A 112 5.44 19.23 11.95
N THR A 113 4.36 19.62 12.63
CA THR A 113 3.99 19.03 13.91
C THR A 113 2.48 18.94 14.00
N CYS A 114 1.97 17.74 14.20
CA CYS A 114 0.53 17.53 14.37
C CYS A 114 0.12 17.98 15.77
N THR A 115 -0.85 18.90 15.83
CA THR A 115 -1.42 19.41 17.07
C THR A 115 -2.93 19.54 16.92
N ASP A 116 -3.59 19.84 18.04
CA ASP A 116 -5.00 20.21 18.09
C ASP A 116 -5.32 21.54 17.37
N THR A 117 -4.31 22.28 16.97
CA THR A 117 -4.43 23.60 16.32
C THR A 117 -3.87 23.61 14.90
N SER A 118 -3.35 22.48 14.43
CA SER A 118 -2.76 22.36 13.09
C SER A 118 -3.85 22.05 12.05
N ASN A 119 -3.73 22.62 10.85
CA ASN A 119 -4.59 22.27 9.71
C ASN A 119 -3.78 22.26 8.41
N PRO A 120 -3.54 21.10 7.78
CA PRO A 120 -3.92 19.75 8.23
C PRO A 120 -3.29 19.35 9.56
N THR A 121 -3.92 18.40 10.24
CA THR A 121 -3.38 17.63 11.37
C THR A 121 -3.37 16.14 11.04
N GLY A 122 -2.81 15.34 11.92
CA GLY A 122 -2.67 13.90 11.75
C GLY A 122 -2.85 13.21 13.08
N TYR A 123 -3.45 12.03 13.06
CA TYR A 123 -3.83 11.31 14.26
C TYR A 123 -3.67 9.80 14.05
N VAL A 124 -3.26 9.10 15.11
CA VAL A 124 -3.18 7.65 15.16
C VAL A 124 -4.20 7.17 16.16
N PHE A 125 -5.19 6.40 15.71
CA PHE A 125 -6.26 5.89 16.56
C PHE A 125 -5.85 4.59 17.26
N ASP A 126 -6.21 4.44 18.53
CA ASP A 126 -5.90 3.26 19.35
C ASP A 126 -6.72 2.01 18.97
N SER A 127 -7.69 2.15 18.06
CA SER A 127 -8.57 1.07 17.63
C SER A 127 -9.27 1.36 16.32
N LEU A 128 -9.65 0.30 15.62
CA LEU A 128 -10.48 0.35 14.41
C LEU A 128 -11.96 0.69 14.71
N GLY A 129 -12.73 0.93 13.66
CA GLY A 129 -14.18 1.12 13.70
C GLY A 129 -14.61 2.58 13.68
N LEU A 130 -15.86 2.82 14.08
CA LEU A 130 -16.47 4.14 14.01
C LEU A 130 -15.79 5.13 14.96
N LYS A 131 -15.36 6.26 14.41
CA LYS A 131 -14.78 7.40 15.12
C LYS A 131 -15.64 8.63 14.93
N GLU A 132 -15.59 9.52 15.91
CA GLU A 132 -16.21 10.84 15.85
C GLU A 132 -15.16 11.89 16.18
N ILE A 133 -15.04 12.88 15.32
CA ILE A 133 -14.13 14.01 15.48
C ILE A 133 -14.90 15.31 15.31
N SER A 134 -14.41 16.36 15.94
CA SER A 134 -14.97 17.70 15.78
C SER A 134 -13.89 18.77 15.73
N VAL A 135 -14.25 19.90 15.16
CA VAL A 135 -13.38 21.07 15.06
C VAL A 135 -14.20 22.32 15.17
N SER A 136 -13.68 23.28 15.94
CA SER A 136 -14.32 24.58 16.12
C SER A 136 -13.29 25.69 16.04
N GLY A 137 -13.71 26.87 15.61
CA GLY A 137 -12.84 28.04 15.55
C GLY A 137 -13.16 28.98 14.41
N ILE A 138 -12.15 29.71 13.96
CA ILE A 138 -12.28 30.77 12.97
C ILE A 138 -11.35 30.48 11.79
N ILE A 139 -11.92 30.47 10.59
CA ILE A 139 -11.17 30.44 9.33
C ILE A 139 -11.05 31.85 8.77
N VAL A 140 -9.88 32.19 8.23
CA VAL A 140 -9.63 33.44 7.52
C VAL A 140 -9.65 33.18 6.03
N ASN A 141 -10.67 33.65 5.33
CA ASN A 141 -10.79 33.51 3.88
C ASN A 141 -9.70 34.33 3.15
N SER A 142 -9.46 33.99 1.88
CA SER A 142 -8.49 34.69 1.02
C SER A 142 -8.74 36.20 0.86
N ASN A 143 -10.00 36.63 0.97
CA ASN A 143 -10.41 38.04 0.94
C ASN A 143 -10.26 38.76 2.31
N GLY A 144 -9.75 38.08 3.34
CA GLY A 144 -9.57 38.61 4.69
C GLY A 144 -10.82 38.57 5.59
N SER A 145 -11.98 38.13 5.07
CA SER A 145 -13.16 37.89 5.91
C SER A 145 -12.96 36.67 6.80
N THR A 146 -13.64 36.64 7.93
CA THR A 146 -13.59 35.52 8.88
C THR A 146 -14.90 34.74 8.89
N GLN A 147 -14.81 33.43 9.09
CA GLN A 147 -15.96 32.55 9.25
C GLN A 147 -15.77 31.67 10.48
N GLU A 148 -16.77 31.64 11.35
CA GLU A 148 -16.81 30.69 12.47
C GLU A 148 -17.24 29.32 11.96
N ILE A 149 -16.55 28.28 12.41
CA ILE A 149 -16.86 26.88 12.12
C ILE A 149 -17.13 26.14 13.42
N ASN A 150 -18.07 25.20 13.35
CA ASN A 150 -18.30 24.18 14.36
C ASN A 150 -18.77 22.94 13.58
N LEU A 151 -17.83 22.06 13.29
CA LEU A 151 -18.02 20.91 12.42
C LEU A 151 -17.80 19.63 13.23
N SER A 152 -18.52 18.58 12.84
CA SER A 152 -18.33 17.24 13.39
C SER A 152 -18.46 16.23 12.27
N LYS A 153 -17.66 15.17 12.33
CA LYS A 153 -17.65 14.10 11.34
C LYS A 153 -17.52 12.76 12.03
N SER A 154 -18.36 11.82 11.60
CA SER A 154 -18.21 10.41 11.94
C SER A 154 -17.69 9.67 10.70
N PHE A 155 -16.69 8.82 10.89
CA PHE A 155 -16.10 7.99 9.83
C PHE A 155 -15.58 6.68 10.42
N SER A 156 -15.33 5.67 9.59
CA SER A 156 -14.75 4.41 10.06
C SER A 156 -13.26 4.38 9.80
N VAL A 157 -12.48 4.04 10.82
CA VAL A 157 -11.08 3.64 10.67
C VAL A 157 -11.08 2.15 10.35
N GLU A 158 -10.46 1.78 9.23
CA GLU A 158 -10.42 0.40 8.76
C GLU A 158 -9.01 -0.17 8.91
N MET A 159 -8.91 -1.49 8.86
CA MET A 159 -7.63 -2.19 8.94
C MET A 159 -6.75 -1.79 7.76
N GLY A 160 -5.47 -1.54 8.03
CA GLY A 160 -4.46 -1.26 7.03
C GLY A 160 -3.95 -2.54 6.36
N ASP A 161 -3.34 -2.38 5.20
CA ASP A 161 -2.73 -3.49 4.50
C ASP A 161 -1.35 -3.82 5.12
N PRO A 162 -1.06 -5.10 5.43
CA PRO A 162 0.28 -5.50 5.83
C PRO A 162 1.25 -5.32 4.67
N LYS A 163 2.52 -5.04 4.98
CA LYS A 163 3.56 -4.84 3.97
C LYS A 163 4.60 -5.95 4.05
N ILE A 164 4.83 -6.63 2.94
CA ILE A 164 5.93 -7.59 2.83
C ILE A 164 7.21 -6.82 2.50
N THR A 165 8.30 -7.18 3.18
CA THR A 165 9.66 -6.82 2.80
C THR A 165 10.49 -8.06 2.54
N SER A 166 11.29 -8.03 1.49
CA SER A 166 12.13 -9.16 1.06
C SER A 166 13.62 -8.80 1.09
N GLU A 167 14.44 -9.78 1.43
CA GLU A 167 15.90 -9.69 1.45
C GLU A 167 16.48 -10.95 0.78
N GLU A 168 17.35 -10.76 -0.21
CA GLU A 168 18.15 -11.85 -0.76
C GLU A 168 19.30 -12.16 0.20
N ILE A 169 19.26 -13.33 0.84
CA ILE A 169 20.34 -13.81 1.71
C ILE A 169 21.52 -14.23 0.85
N ILE A 170 21.26 -15.13 -0.11
CA ILE A 170 22.25 -15.62 -1.06
C ILE A 170 21.55 -16.28 -2.26
N GLY A 171 21.77 -15.73 -3.46
CA GLY A 171 21.33 -16.33 -4.71
C GLY A 171 19.82 -16.55 -4.78
N LEU A 172 19.36 -17.80 -4.56
CA LEU A 172 17.93 -18.13 -4.59
C LEU A 172 17.27 -18.16 -3.20
N PHE A 173 18.04 -17.89 -2.15
CA PHE A 173 17.56 -17.95 -0.77
C PHE A 173 17.19 -16.57 -0.26
N TYR A 174 15.91 -16.39 0.08
CA TYR A 174 15.34 -15.12 0.49
C TYR A 174 14.75 -15.23 1.89
N ARG A 175 14.83 -14.13 2.64
CA ARG A 175 14.05 -13.89 3.85
C ARG A 175 12.93 -12.92 3.52
N PHE A 176 11.73 -13.23 3.98
CA PHE A 176 10.57 -12.36 3.92
C PHE A 176 10.13 -12.04 5.34
N THR A 177 9.85 -10.77 5.58
CA THR A 177 9.29 -10.26 6.84
C THR A 177 8.02 -9.47 6.54
N VAL A 178 7.13 -9.40 7.52
CA VAL A 178 5.94 -8.55 7.46
C VAL A 178 6.08 -7.36 8.40
N ASP A 179 5.77 -6.18 7.88
CA ASP A 179 5.52 -4.96 8.63
C ASP A 179 4.00 -4.78 8.77
N ILE A 180 3.55 -4.66 10.02
CA ILE A 180 2.16 -4.44 10.41
C ILE A 180 2.00 -3.17 11.26
N GLU A 181 3.05 -2.35 11.38
CA GLU A 181 2.98 -1.11 12.15
C GLU A 181 1.84 -0.24 11.60
N ASP A 182 1.09 0.39 12.52
CA ASP A 182 -0.04 1.28 12.22
C ASP A 182 -1.21 0.65 11.41
N THR A 183 -1.22 -0.67 11.18
CA THR A 183 -2.29 -1.32 10.41
C THR A 183 -3.54 -1.65 11.23
N GLY A 184 -3.45 -1.62 12.56
CA GLY A 184 -4.49 -2.14 13.45
C GLY A 184 -4.66 -3.67 13.40
N ILE A 185 -3.71 -4.40 12.80
CA ILE A 185 -3.63 -5.85 12.91
C ILE A 185 -3.18 -6.22 14.33
N SER A 186 -3.97 -7.05 15.00
CA SER A 186 -3.69 -7.48 16.37
C SER A 186 -2.42 -8.35 16.45
N GLY A 187 -1.69 -8.24 17.57
CA GLY A 187 -0.48 -9.02 17.82
C GLY A 187 -0.69 -10.53 18.02
N ASP A 188 -1.93 -10.97 18.19
CA ASP A 188 -2.31 -12.40 18.23
C ASP A 188 -2.68 -12.97 16.86
N ALA A 189 -2.61 -12.15 15.80
CA ALA A 189 -2.83 -12.62 14.44
C ALA A 189 -1.83 -13.71 14.05
N THR A 190 -2.30 -14.63 13.21
CA THR A 190 -1.51 -15.68 12.59
C THR A 190 -1.11 -15.28 11.18
N PHE A 191 0.09 -15.67 10.77
CA PHE A 191 0.69 -15.28 9.50
C PHE A 191 1.01 -16.54 8.70
N THR A 192 0.48 -16.66 7.49
CA THR A 192 0.69 -17.80 6.60
C THR A 192 1.33 -17.33 5.30
N TRP A 193 2.51 -17.86 5.00
CA TRP A 193 3.26 -17.53 3.79
C TRP A 193 3.01 -18.56 2.69
N LYS A 194 2.77 -18.07 1.48
CA LYS A 194 2.57 -18.89 0.29
C LYS A 194 3.48 -18.43 -0.84
N VAL A 195 3.98 -19.39 -1.61
CA VAL A 195 4.69 -19.15 -2.87
C VAL A 195 3.89 -19.80 -3.99
N ASN A 196 3.45 -19.01 -4.97
CA ASN A 196 2.55 -19.44 -6.04
C ASN A 196 1.31 -20.19 -5.51
N GLY A 197 0.76 -19.72 -4.38
CA GLY A 197 -0.41 -20.30 -3.72
C GLY A 197 -0.15 -21.53 -2.85
N THR A 198 1.07 -22.08 -2.83
CA THR A 198 1.42 -23.20 -1.94
C THR A 198 2.00 -22.67 -0.63
N GLN A 199 1.48 -23.14 0.52
CA GLN A 199 2.00 -22.73 1.82
C GLN A 199 3.43 -23.23 2.04
N VAL A 200 4.30 -22.32 2.50
CA VAL A 200 5.74 -22.58 2.71
C VAL A 200 6.19 -22.35 4.15
N GLY A 201 5.41 -21.60 4.94
CA GLY A 201 5.75 -21.31 6.32
C GLY A 201 4.69 -20.50 7.04
N THR A 202 4.95 -20.22 8.32
CA THR A 202 4.09 -19.44 9.21
C THR A 202 4.92 -18.56 10.14
N GLY A 203 4.35 -17.46 10.63
CA GLY A 203 5.03 -16.49 11.51
C GLY A 203 5.31 -15.16 10.79
N GLN A 204 5.81 -14.16 11.51
CA GLN A 204 6.10 -12.83 10.94
C GLN A 204 7.31 -12.82 9.99
N GLU A 205 8.07 -13.92 9.96
CA GLU A 205 9.23 -14.11 9.10
C GLU A 205 9.18 -15.51 8.48
N VAL A 206 9.62 -15.63 7.23
CA VAL A 206 9.89 -16.92 6.58
C VAL A 206 11.13 -16.82 5.71
N GLU A 207 11.94 -17.87 5.72
CA GLU A 207 13.01 -18.04 4.75
C GLU A 207 12.58 -19.07 3.68
N TYR A 208 12.89 -18.80 2.42
CA TYR A 208 12.49 -19.64 1.31
C TYR A 208 13.56 -19.71 0.22
N LEU A 209 13.91 -20.93 -0.19
CA LEU A 209 14.82 -21.21 -1.31
C LEU A 209 13.99 -21.45 -2.57
N PHE A 210 14.08 -20.54 -3.53
CA PHE A 210 13.41 -20.72 -4.81
C PHE A 210 14.09 -21.83 -5.64
N PRO A 211 13.33 -22.61 -6.41
CA PRO A 211 13.87 -23.78 -7.11
C PRO A 211 14.54 -23.46 -8.45
N GLN A 212 14.31 -22.26 -9.02
CA GLN A 212 14.79 -21.91 -10.37
C GLN A 212 15.25 -20.46 -10.44
N GLU A 213 16.31 -20.23 -11.22
CA GLU A 213 16.89 -18.92 -11.56
C GLU A 213 16.06 -18.20 -12.63
N GLY A 214 16.01 -16.87 -12.59
CA GLY A 214 15.36 -16.05 -13.61
C GLY A 214 13.85 -16.24 -13.73
N VAL A 215 13.21 -16.87 -12.74
CA VAL A 215 11.78 -17.15 -12.72
C VAL A 215 11.07 -16.17 -11.80
N LYS A 216 9.89 -15.72 -12.23
CA LYS A 216 9.01 -14.90 -11.42
C LYS A 216 8.13 -15.77 -10.51
N TYR A 217 8.16 -15.48 -9.22
CA TYR A 217 7.30 -16.09 -8.21
C TYR A 217 6.43 -15.03 -7.56
N THR A 218 5.22 -15.44 -7.18
CA THR A 218 4.30 -14.62 -6.38
C THR A 218 4.34 -15.11 -4.95
N VAL A 219 4.81 -14.25 -4.05
CA VAL A 219 4.82 -14.47 -2.61
C VAL A 219 3.58 -13.80 -2.02
N THR A 220 2.76 -14.56 -1.31
CA THR A 220 1.54 -14.08 -0.68
C THR A 220 1.60 -14.34 0.80
N LEU A 221 1.25 -13.32 1.58
CA LEU A 221 1.01 -13.41 3.01
C LEU A 221 -0.49 -13.37 3.26
N GLU A 222 -1.01 -14.31 4.03
CA GLU A 222 -2.36 -14.27 4.59
C GLU A 222 -2.26 -14.05 6.10
N VAL A 223 -2.96 -13.02 6.59
CA VAL A 223 -3.06 -12.69 8.01
C VAL A 223 -4.44 -13.10 8.50
N SER A 224 -4.50 -13.89 9.57
CA SER A 224 -5.77 -14.42 10.09
C SER A 224 -5.92 -14.22 11.60
N VAL A 225 -7.13 -13.92 12.04
CA VAL A 225 -7.54 -13.90 13.46
C VAL A 225 -8.67 -14.89 13.62
N ASP A 226 -8.62 -15.74 14.66
CA ASP A 226 -9.59 -16.82 14.88
C ASP A 226 -9.83 -17.69 13.62
N ASP A 227 -8.75 -18.05 12.93
CA ASP A 227 -8.74 -18.82 11.66
C ASP A 227 -9.49 -18.17 10.48
N VAL A 228 -9.82 -16.88 10.57
CA VAL A 228 -10.43 -16.10 9.48
C VAL A 228 -9.39 -15.18 8.88
N VAL A 229 -9.17 -15.27 7.57
CA VAL A 229 -8.28 -14.36 6.83
C VAL A 229 -8.89 -12.95 6.84
N ILE A 230 -8.17 -12.01 7.45
CA ILE A 230 -8.57 -10.60 7.61
C ILE A 230 -7.83 -9.67 6.66
N ALA A 231 -6.62 -10.03 6.25
CA ALA A 231 -5.80 -9.23 5.35
C ALA A 231 -4.87 -10.11 4.51
N THR A 232 -4.46 -9.60 3.35
CA THR A 232 -3.51 -10.27 2.46
C THR A 232 -2.53 -9.28 1.88
N ALA A 233 -1.26 -9.67 1.76
CA ALA A 233 -0.25 -8.93 1.03
C ALA A 233 0.37 -9.79 -0.06
N THR A 234 0.87 -9.17 -1.13
CA THR A 234 1.50 -9.89 -2.23
C THR A 234 2.72 -9.13 -2.74
N GLU A 235 3.81 -9.87 -2.94
CA GLU A 235 5.04 -9.39 -3.56
C GLU A 235 5.41 -10.32 -4.71
N ASN A 236 6.01 -9.77 -5.78
CA ASN A 236 6.53 -10.57 -6.88
C ASN A 236 8.06 -10.53 -6.87
N ILE A 237 8.68 -11.69 -6.75
CA ILE A 237 10.13 -11.85 -6.81
C ILE A 237 10.50 -12.43 -8.17
N THR A 238 11.49 -11.84 -8.84
CA THR A 238 12.16 -12.47 -9.99
C THR A 238 13.53 -12.90 -9.51
N THR A 239 13.77 -14.20 -9.46
CA THR A 239 15.01 -14.74 -8.90
C THR A 239 16.23 -14.37 -9.74
N GLY A 240 17.34 -14.12 -9.05
CA GLY A 240 18.66 -13.94 -9.67
C GLY A 240 19.31 -15.27 -10.09
N THR A 241 20.64 -15.28 -10.07
CA THR A 241 21.46 -16.49 -10.25
C THR A 241 21.63 -17.23 -8.94
N ALA A 242 21.80 -18.55 -8.97
CA ALA A 242 22.02 -19.33 -7.77
C ALA A 242 23.33 -18.94 -7.07
N GLY A 243 23.30 -19.09 -5.74
CA GLY A 243 24.47 -18.90 -4.90
C GLY A 243 25.55 -19.92 -5.27
N GLN A 244 26.82 -19.50 -5.17
CA GLN A 244 27.94 -20.42 -5.32
C GLN A 244 28.26 -21.09 -3.97
N PRO A 245 28.68 -22.37 -3.98
CA PRO A 245 29.21 -23.02 -2.79
C PRO A 245 30.38 -22.25 -2.18
N VAL A 246 30.44 -22.18 -0.85
CA VAL A 246 31.57 -21.58 -0.13
C VAL A 246 32.52 -22.69 0.32
N LEU A 247 33.80 -22.55 0.03
CA LEU A 247 34.82 -23.49 0.50
C LEU A 247 35.46 -22.99 1.79
N SER A 248 35.59 -23.89 2.76
CA SER A 248 36.38 -23.68 3.98
C SER A 248 37.38 -24.82 4.14
N SER A 249 38.47 -24.59 4.86
CA SER A 249 39.51 -25.61 5.06
C SER A 249 40.16 -25.54 6.44
N GLU A 250 40.45 -26.69 7.03
CA GLU A 250 41.12 -26.83 8.32
C GLU A 250 42.21 -27.90 8.25
N GLN A 251 43.35 -27.66 8.91
CA GLN A 251 44.43 -28.62 8.99
C GLN A 251 44.06 -29.81 9.89
N VAL A 252 44.37 -31.03 9.46
CA VAL A 252 44.07 -32.26 10.20
C VAL A 252 45.26 -32.65 11.08
N GLY A 253 45.13 -32.41 12.38
CA GLY A 253 46.15 -32.79 13.36
C GLY A 253 47.46 -32.02 13.16
N SER A 254 48.60 -32.69 13.32
CA SER A 254 49.92 -32.07 13.22
C SER A 254 50.58 -32.21 11.84
N ASP A 255 49.92 -32.86 10.87
CA ASP A 255 50.46 -33.02 9.53
C ASP A 255 50.23 -31.73 8.74
N PRO A 256 51.27 -30.96 8.37
CA PRO A 256 51.13 -29.68 7.66
C PRO A 256 50.54 -29.81 6.25
N LEU A 257 50.53 -31.03 5.70
CA LEU A 257 50.05 -31.30 4.36
C LEU A 257 48.64 -31.87 4.35
N LYS A 258 48.06 -32.21 5.50
CA LYS A 258 46.74 -32.82 5.58
C LYS A 258 45.68 -31.80 5.96
N TRP A 259 44.67 -31.67 5.11
CA TRP A 259 43.59 -30.71 5.25
C TRP A 259 42.23 -31.37 5.07
N THR A 260 41.25 -30.88 5.81
CA THR A 260 39.82 -31.11 5.58
C THR A 260 39.27 -29.88 4.90
N ILE A 261 38.66 -30.04 3.74
CA ILE A 261 38.02 -28.98 2.96
C ILE A 261 36.51 -29.28 2.96
N VAL A 262 35.69 -28.28 3.27
CA VAL A 262 34.23 -28.41 3.32
C VAL A 262 33.62 -27.45 2.31
N ALA A 263 32.76 -27.97 1.45
CA ALA A 263 31.87 -27.20 0.60
C ALA A 263 30.55 -26.96 1.34
N ASP A 264 30.36 -25.73 1.80
CA ASP A 264 29.07 -25.28 2.30
C ASP A 264 28.14 -24.99 1.12
N LEU A 265 27.05 -25.75 1.06
CA LEU A 265 26.02 -25.65 0.02
C LEU A 265 24.79 -24.88 0.52
N SER A 266 24.82 -24.37 1.75
CA SER A 266 23.71 -23.61 2.33
C SER A 266 23.34 -22.43 1.43
N GLY A 267 22.05 -22.29 1.13
CA GLY A 267 21.55 -21.23 0.24
C GLY A 267 21.88 -21.40 -1.25
N THR A 268 22.43 -22.55 -1.64
CA THR A 268 22.57 -22.94 -3.06
C THR A 268 21.42 -23.86 -3.48
N VAL A 269 21.20 -24.02 -4.78
CA VAL A 269 20.27 -25.04 -5.34
C VAL A 269 20.89 -26.44 -5.40
N VAL A 270 22.14 -26.61 -4.97
CA VAL A 270 22.86 -27.88 -5.10
C VAL A 270 22.33 -28.86 -4.06
N ASP A 271 21.65 -29.91 -4.54
CA ASP A 271 21.10 -30.96 -3.69
C ASP A 271 21.89 -32.28 -3.82
N ASN A 272 21.33 -33.37 -3.30
CA ASN A 272 21.96 -34.70 -3.34
C ASN A 272 21.84 -35.42 -4.69
N SER A 273 21.04 -34.91 -5.63
CA SER A 273 20.94 -35.44 -7.00
C SER A 273 22.08 -34.97 -7.92
N TRP A 274 22.74 -33.87 -7.57
CA TRP A 274 23.86 -33.32 -8.34
C TRP A 274 25.12 -34.16 -8.17
N VAL A 275 25.85 -34.38 -9.27
CA VAL A 275 27.17 -35.02 -9.24
C VAL A 275 28.20 -34.01 -8.74
N LYS A 276 28.82 -34.31 -7.59
CA LYS A 276 29.85 -33.48 -6.95
C LYS A 276 31.23 -34.06 -7.22
N GLN A 277 32.19 -33.20 -7.54
CA GLN A 277 33.57 -33.59 -7.79
C GLN A 277 34.51 -32.57 -7.15
N TRP A 278 35.55 -33.07 -6.46
CA TRP A 278 36.63 -32.25 -5.97
C TRP A 278 37.76 -32.17 -7.00
N LEU A 279 38.28 -30.97 -7.23
CA LEU A 279 39.43 -30.74 -8.09
C LEU A 279 40.56 -30.14 -7.25
N ILE A 280 41.74 -30.75 -7.31
CA ILE A 280 42.98 -30.20 -6.75
C ILE A 280 43.92 -29.92 -7.92
N ASP A 281 44.34 -28.67 -8.06
CA ASP A 281 45.17 -28.19 -9.17
C ASP A 281 44.62 -28.58 -10.55
N GLY A 282 43.28 -28.56 -10.69
CA GLY A 282 42.57 -28.92 -11.92
C GLY A 282 42.40 -30.43 -12.17
N ASN A 283 42.92 -31.29 -11.29
CA ASN A 283 42.77 -32.75 -11.39
C ASN A 283 41.66 -33.26 -10.49
N VAL A 284 40.81 -34.16 -11.01
CA VAL A 284 39.71 -34.78 -10.25
C VAL A 284 40.28 -35.70 -9.16
N VAL A 285 39.83 -35.49 -7.92
CA VAL A 285 40.07 -36.41 -6.81
C VAL A 285 39.07 -37.56 -6.90
N ALA A 286 39.55 -38.77 -7.18
CA ALA A 286 38.68 -39.92 -7.40
C ALA A 286 38.01 -40.42 -6.10
N GLY A 287 36.73 -40.79 -6.20
CA GLY A 287 35.99 -41.48 -5.14
C GLY A 287 35.30 -40.58 -4.11
N GLU A 288 35.62 -39.28 -4.07
CA GLU A 288 35.05 -38.34 -3.11
C GLU A 288 33.89 -37.54 -3.72
N THR A 289 32.67 -37.83 -3.28
CA THR A 289 31.43 -37.17 -3.75
C THR A 289 30.69 -36.44 -2.62
N ALA A 290 31.27 -36.41 -1.43
CA ALA A 290 30.71 -35.74 -0.27
C ALA A 290 31.01 -34.23 -0.30
N ASN A 291 30.29 -33.47 0.52
CA ASN A 291 30.55 -32.05 0.77
C ASN A 291 31.84 -31.81 1.57
N THR A 292 32.55 -32.87 1.94
CA THR A 292 33.81 -32.80 2.68
C THR A 292 34.86 -33.64 1.98
N LEU A 293 36.05 -33.07 1.82
CA LEU A 293 37.23 -33.74 1.30
C LEU A 293 38.31 -33.71 2.38
N THR A 294 38.85 -34.87 2.75
CA THR A 294 40.13 -34.92 3.48
C THR A 294 41.24 -35.25 2.49
N TYR A 295 42.19 -34.34 2.30
CA TYR A 295 43.25 -34.46 1.32
C TYR A 295 44.63 -34.22 1.93
N THR A 296 45.63 -35.01 1.51
CA THR A 296 47.03 -34.80 1.85
C THR A 296 47.75 -34.30 0.61
N PHE A 297 48.23 -33.05 0.65
CA PHE A 297 49.00 -32.48 -0.45
C PHE A 297 50.36 -33.18 -0.59
N PRO A 298 50.82 -33.44 -1.82
CA PRO A 298 52.15 -34.00 -2.02
C PRO A 298 53.22 -32.99 -1.62
N LEU A 299 54.30 -33.46 -0.99
CA LEU A 299 55.45 -32.62 -0.69
C LEU A 299 56.20 -32.27 -1.98
N THR A 300 56.03 -31.05 -2.48
CA THR A 300 56.76 -30.55 -3.65
C THR A 300 58.09 -29.94 -3.22
N SER A 301 59.06 -30.81 -2.92
CA SER A 301 60.48 -30.54 -2.57
C SER A 301 60.80 -29.92 -1.20
N LEU A 302 61.91 -30.38 -0.60
CA LEU A 302 62.59 -29.73 0.53
C LEU A 302 63.27 -28.46 -0.01
N SER A 303 63.00 -27.30 0.60
CA SER A 303 63.88 -26.15 0.45
C SER A 303 65.26 -26.54 0.99
N THR A 304 66.21 -26.83 0.11
CA THR A 304 67.63 -26.91 0.46
C THR A 304 68.24 -25.53 0.58
#